data_AF-B8IGA3-F1
#
_entry.id   AF-B8IGA3-F1
#
_cell.length_a   1.000
_cell.length_b   1.000
_cell.length_c   1.000
_cell.angle_alpha   90.00
_cell.angle_beta   90.00
_cell.angle_gamma   90.00
#
_symmetry.space_group_name_H-M   'P 1'
#
loop_
_entity.id
_entity.type
_entity.pdbx_description
1 polymer ?
#
loop_
_entity_poly.entity_id
_entity_poly.type
_entity_poly.pdbx_seq_one_letter_code
_entity_poly.pdbx_strand_id
1 'polypeptide(L)'
;MSAAARSMSGEPITPERIERALVLCAYIVMQDGTDAYLPILERLEAELVEARRVGSPRQRAERLLKAYTLDGGMNALRRPCA
;
A
#
# COMPACT_ATOMS: atom_id res chain seq x y z
N MET A 1 33.98 17.38 7.72
CA MET A 1 33.35 16.05 7.72
C MET A 1 31.92 16.25 7.21
N SER A 2 31.65 15.90 5.96
CA SER A 2 30.35 16.08 5.30
C SER A 2 29.95 14.74 4.69
N ALA A 3 28.74 14.28 4.97
CA ALA A 3 28.02 13.34 4.13
C ALA A 3 26.52 13.40 4.46
N ALA A 4 25.84 14.25 3.69
CA ALA A 4 24.45 14.12 3.26
C ALA A 4 23.40 13.83 4.34
N ALA A 5 22.77 14.89 4.83
CA ALA A 5 21.33 14.86 5.02
C ALA A 5 20.73 14.37 3.69
N ARG A 6 20.42 13.08 3.59
CA ARG A 6 19.66 12.53 2.47
C ARG A 6 18.41 13.40 2.38
N SER A 7 18.31 14.16 1.30
CA SER A 7 17.10 14.80 0.88
C SER A 7 16.02 13.73 0.86
N MET A 8 15.22 13.66 1.94
CA MET A 8 13.89 13.08 1.88
C MET A 8 13.15 13.98 0.90
N SER A 9 13.22 13.62 -0.39
CA SER A 9 12.27 14.12 -1.37
C SER A 9 10.90 14.01 -0.70
N GLY A 10 10.21 15.15 -0.57
CA GLY A 10 8.87 15.27 0.00
C GLY A 10 7.83 14.60 -0.90
N GLU A 11 8.12 13.38 -1.33
CA GLU A 11 7.23 12.56 -2.10
C GLU A 11 6.04 12.23 -1.19
N PRO A 12 4.80 12.47 -1.64
CA PRO A 12 3.63 12.31 -0.81
C PRO A 12 3.54 10.87 -0.29
N ILE A 13 3.17 10.71 0.98
CA ILE A 13 2.86 9.39 1.53
C ILE A 13 1.52 8.97 0.91
N THR A 14 1.59 8.14 -0.12
CA THR A 14 0.40 7.58 -0.76
C THR A 14 0.08 6.19 -0.16
N PRO A 15 -1.19 5.77 -0.15
CA PRO A 15 -1.60 4.44 0.28
C PRO A 15 -0.77 3.31 -0.38
N GLU A 16 -0.44 3.46 -1.65
CA GLU A 16 0.33 2.48 -2.44
C GLU A 16 1.81 2.43 -2.01
N ARG A 17 2.34 3.50 -1.40
CA ARG A 17 3.68 3.49 -0.79
C ARG A 17 3.66 2.76 0.55
N ILE A 18 2.63 3.00 1.35
CA ILE A 18 2.43 2.30 2.63
C ILE A 18 2.25 0.80 2.37
N GLU A 19 1.44 0.40 1.39
CA GLU A 19 1.27 -1.00 0.98
C GLU A 19 2.59 -1.67 0.60
N ARG A 20 3.41 -1.02 -0.23
CA ARG A 20 4.74 -1.57 -0.61
C ARG A 20 5.67 -1.71 0.59
N ALA A 21 5.66 -0.74 1.52
CA ALA A 21 6.44 -0.81 2.75
C ALA A 21 5.98 -1.96 3.65
N LEU A 22 4.67 -2.19 3.71
CA LEU A 22 4.04 -3.26 4.49
C LEU A 22 4.42 -4.64 3.93
N VAL A 23 4.39 -4.83 2.60
CA VAL A 23 4.86 -6.07 1.96
C VAL A 23 6.34 -6.34 2.28
N LEU A 24 7.19 -5.32 2.22
CA LEU A 24 8.60 -5.47 2.57
C LEU A 24 8.80 -5.84 4.04
N CYS A 25 8.06 -5.21 4.97
CA CYS A 25 8.13 -5.55 6.38
C CYS A 25 7.66 -7.00 6.63
N ALA A 26 6.56 -7.42 6.02
CA ALA A 26 6.08 -8.79 6.10
C ALA A 26 7.12 -9.79 5.58
N TYR A 27 7.79 -9.48 4.45
CA TYR A 27 8.87 -10.31 3.93
C TYR A 27 10.03 -10.47 4.93
N ILE A 28 10.47 -9.37 5.56
CA ILE A 28 11.56 -9.40 6.55
C ILE A 28 11.15 -10.21 7.78
N VAL A 29 9.95 -9.99 8.32
CA VAL A 29 9.41 -10.74 9.47
C VAL A 29 9.42 -12.24 9.17
N MET A 30 8.92 -12.63 8.00
CA MET A 30 8.82 -14.04 7.60
C MET A 30 10.18 -14.69 7.32
N GLN A 31 11.17 -13.91 6.86
CA GLN A 31 12.49 -14.45 6.51
C GLN A 31 13.45 -14.49 7.71
N ASP A 32 13.51 -13.43 8.52
CA ASP A 32 14.40 -13.33 9.67
C ASP A 32 13.76 -13.91 10.95
N GLY A 33 12.46 -14.26 10.93
CA GLY A 33 11.74 -14.84 12.05
C GLY A 33 11.74 -13.95 13.31
N THR A 34 11.93 -12.65 13.12
CA THR A 34 12.19 -11.70 14.20
C THR A 34 10.96 -10.84 14.48
N ASP A 35 10.50 -10.88 15.72
CA ASP A 35 9.34 -10.11 16.19
C ASP A 35 9.62 -8.60 16.34
N ALA A 36 10.87 -8.17 16.24
CA ALA A 36 11.26 -6.76 16.37
C ALA A 36 10.60 -5.85 15.31
N TYR A 37 10.16 -6.41 14.18
CA TYR A 37 9.48 -5.68 13.12
C TYR A 37 7.95 -5.71 13.24
N LEU A 38 7.37 -6.52 14.12
CA LEU A 38 5.91 -6.59 14.32
C LEU A 38 5.29 -5.24 14.71
N PRO A 39 5.88 -4.44 15.62
CA PRO A 39 5.33 -3.10 15.92
C PRO A 39 5.34 -2.15 14.72
N ILE A 40 6.28 -2.33 13.80
CA ILE A 40 6.36 -1.53 12.57
C ILE A 40 5.26 -1.98 11.60
N LEU A 41 5.04 -3.30 11.49
CA LEU A 41 3.98 -3.88 10.68
C LEU A 41 2.59 -3.37 11.12
N GLU A 42 2.29 -3.48 12.42
CA GLU A 42 1.02 -3.02 13.01
C GLU A 42 0.77 -1.52 12.76
N ARG A 43 1.82 -0.72 12.91
CA ARG A 43 1.74 0.72 12.65
C ARG A 43 1.43 1.01 11.18
N LEU A 44 2.09 0.33 10.24
CA LEU A 44 1.87 0.52 8.81
C LEU A 44 0.45 0.09 8.39
N GLU A 45 -0.10 -0.96 9.00
CA GLU A 45 -1.49 -1.38 8.80
C GLU A 45 -2.48 -0.27 9.21
N ALA A 46 -2.26 0.34 10.38
CA ALA A 46 -3.09 1.44 10.86
C ALA A 46 -2.99 2.68 9.95
N GLU A 47 -1.76 3.06 9.56
CA GLU A 47 -1.53 4.19 8.66
C GLU A 47 -2.19 3.96 7.28
N LEU A 48 -2.19 2.72 6.78
CA LEU A 48 -2.84 2.38 5.52
C LEU A 48 -4.36 2.56 5.59
N VAL A 49 -4.98 2.14 6.70
CA VAL A 49 -6.42 2.32 6.92
C VAL A 49 -6.79 3.80 6.90
N GLU A 50 -6.04 4.63 7.62
CA GLU A 50 -6.26 6.08 7.65
C GLU A 50 -6.02 6.74 6.29
N ALA A 51 -4.93 6.40 5.61
CA ALA A 51 -4.63 6.91 4.28
C ALA A 51 -5.70 6.52 3.25
N ARG A 52 -6.32 5.34 3.40
CA ARG A 52 -7.45 4.91 2.56
C ARG A 52 -8.75 5.66 2.89
N ARG A 53 -8.99 6.03 4.15
CA ARG A 53 -10.17 6.80 4.60
C ARG A 53 -10.20 8.23 4.05
N VAL A 54 -9.05 8.87 3.90
CA VAL A 54 -8.94 10.27 3.41
C VAL A 54 -9.21 10.39 1.89
N GLY A 55 -9.20 9.29 1.13
CA GLY A 55 -9.42 9.32 -0.31
C GLY A 55 -10.86 9.60 -0.74
N SER A 56 -11.03 10.37 -1.82
CA SER A 56 -12.36 10.64 -2.39
C SER A 56 -13.07 9.35 -2.82
N PRO A 57 -14.42 9.28 -2.83
CA PRO A 57 -15.16 8.10 -3.29
C PRO A 57 -14.73 7.60 -4.67
N ARG A 58 -14.35 8.54 -5.55
CA ARG A 58 -13.84 8.24 -6.89
C ARG A 58 -12.46 7.57 -6.85
N GLN A 59 -11.53 8.08 -6.06
CA GLN A 59 -10.22 7.45 -5.86
C GLN A 59 -10.34 6.07 -5.20
N ARG A 60 -11.36 5.86 -4.37
CA ARG A 60 -11.69 4.53 -3.83
C ARG A 60 -12.18 3.57 -4.94
N ALA A 61 -13.08 4.03 -5.81
CA ALA A 61 -13.57 3.24 -6.95
C ALA A 61 -12.46 2.88 -7.96
N GLU A 62 -11.59 3.84 -8.31
CA GLU A 62 -10.45 3.63 -9.21
C GLU A 62 -9.45 2.62 -8.64
N ARG A 63 -9.15 2.68 -7.34
CA ARG A 63 -8.27 1.71 -6.66
C ARG A 63 -8.87 0.31 -6.63
N LEU A 64 -10.17 0.18 -6.33
CA LEU A 64 -10.86 -1.10 -6.37
C LEU A 64 -10.75 -1.72 -7.77
N LEU A 65 -11.07 -0.96 -8.82
CA LEU A 65 -10.97 -1.44 -10.19
C LEU A 65 -9.54 -1.89 -10.54
N LYS A 66 -8.53 -1.14 -10.11
CA LYS A 66 -7.11 -1.44 -10.38
C LYS A 66 -6.62 -2.70 -9.64
N ALA A 67 -7.05 -2.92 -8.40
CA ALA A 67 -6.74 -4.14 -7.65
C ALA A 67 -7.31 -5.38 -8.36
N TYR A 68 -8.56 -5.30 -8.82
CA TYR A 68 -9.19 -6.37 -9.61
C TYR A 68 -8.47 -6.68 -10.92
N THR A 69 -7.78 -5.70 -11.53
CA THR A 69 -7.00 -5.92 -12.76
C THR A 69 -5.59 -6.47 -12.53
N LEU A 70 -4.98 -6.21 -11.37
CA LEU A 70 -3.60 -6.63 -11.06
C LEU A 70 -3.52 -8.08 -10.55
N ASP A 71 -4.54 -8.57 -9.82
CA ASP A 71 -4.58 -9.93 -9.27
C ASP A 71 -4.98 -11.03 -10.30
N GLY A 72 -5.04 -10.71 -11.61
CA GLY A 72 -5.21 -11.73 -12.66
C GLY A 72 -6.64 -12.23 -12.88
N GLY A 73 -7.66 -11.35 -12.85
CA GLY A 73 -9.04 -11.72 -13.15
C GLY A 73 -9.48 -11.38 -14.57
N MET A 74 -9.27 -12.27 -15.54
CA MET A 74 -10.21 -12.38 -16.66
C MET A 74 -11.57 -12.76 -16.04
N ASN A 75 -12.52 -11.81 -15.96
CA ASN A 75 -13.98 -11.99 -15.95
C ASN A 75 -14.64 -10.67 -15.51
N ALA A 76 -15.10 -9.87 -16.48
CA ALA A 76 -16.51 -9.85 -16.88
C ALA A 76 -17.38 -8.90 -16.02
N LEU A 77 -17.13 -7.59 -16.13
CA LEU A 77 -18.27 -6.67 -16.23
C LEU A 77 -18.92 -6.89 -17.60
N ARG A 78 -19.62 -8.03 -17.74
CA ARG A 78 -20.53 -8.26 -18.84
C ARG A 78 -21.67 -7.28 -18.64
N ARG A 79 -21.60 -6.13 -19.33
CA ARG A 79 -22.74 -5.23 -19.46
C ARG A 79 -23.94 -6.07 -19.89
N PRO A 80 -25.05 -6.13 -19.14
CA PRO A 80 -26.31 -6.49 -19.78
C PRO A 80 -26.59 -5.38 -20.80
N CYS A 81 -26.65 -5.75 -22.08
CA CYS A 81 -27.17 -4.85 -23.11
C CYS A 81 -28.62 -4.49 -22.76
N ALA A 82 -28.95 -3.23 -23.00
CA ALA A 82 -30.31 -2.69 -22.97
C ALA A 82 -31.21 -3.34 -24.02
#